data_AF-A0A661B5C0-F1
#
_entry.id   AF-A0A661B5C0-F1
#
_cell.length_a   1.000
_cell.length_b   1.000
_cell.length_c   1.000
_cell.angle_alpha   90.00
_cell.angle_beta   90.00
_cell.angle_gamma   90.00
#
_symmetry.space_group_name_H-M   'P 1'
#
loop_
_entity.id
_entity.type
_entity.pdbx_description
1 polymer ?
#
loop_
_entity_poly.entity_id
_entity_poly.type
_entity_poly.pdbx_seq_one_letter_code
_entity_poly.pdbx_strand_id
1 'polypeptide(L)'
;MKIFLAIVISLVVGFLVGFIPPTVAKAELKGELMTCGDNLKNVYERLEIAEAYQRSLLEFIGAYKATASKNYGIAQERAISGFDMSKPLVKADISEFVELAPRRDEIVSVLAKGGEDAEPTMRELLFGLYRGE
;
A
#
# COMPACT_ATOMS: atom_id res chain seq x y z
N MET A 1 62.29 10.87 32.93
CA MET A 1 61.54 9.72 32.38
C MET A 1 60.00 9.87 32.39
N LYS A 2 59.37 10.61 33.32
CA LYS A 2 57.89 10.70 33.40
C LYS A 2 57.22 11.48 32.24
N ILE A 3 57.89 12.51 31.69
CA ILE A 3 57.37 13.35 30.60
C ILE A 3 57.31 12.58 29.27
N PHE A 4 58.29 11.72 29.00
CA PHE A 4 58.32 10.89 27.78
C PHE A 4 57.15 9.90 27.73
N LEU A 5 56.79 9.31 28.87
CA LEU A 5 55.69 8.35 28.94
C LEU A 5 54.33 9.02 28.64
N ALA A 6 54.12 10.25 29.10
CA ALA A 6 52.88 11.01 28.84
C ALA A 6 52.74 11.40 27.36
N ILE A 7 53.85 11.74 26.69
CA ILE A 7 53.87 12.08 25.25
C ILE A 7 53.56 10.83 24.40
N VAL A 8 54.11 9.68 24.76
CA VAL A 8 53.84 8.43 24.05
C VAL A 8 52.38 8.00 24.19
N ILE A 9 51.81 8.10 25.41
CA ILE A 9 50.39 7.74 25.63
C ILE A 9 49.45 8.68 24.86
N SER A 10 49.74 9.99 24.84
CA SER A 10 48.91 10.96 24.11
C SER A 10 49.00 10.79 22.57
N LEU A 11 50.16 10.39 22.04
CA LEU A 11 50.30 10.00 20.63
C LEU A 11 49.51 8.74 20.28
N VAL A 12 49.51 7.72 21.14
CA VAL A 12 48.77 6.47 20.92
C VAL A 12 47.26 6.68 21.01
N VAL A 13 46.78 7.50 21.95
CA VAL A 13 45.36 7.84 22.06
C VAL A 13 44.91 8.73 20.90
N GLY A 14 45.72 9.71 20.48
CA GLY A 14 45.44 10.52 19.29
C GLY A 14 45.38 9.69 18.00
N PHE A 15 46.23 8.67 17.89
CA PHE A 15 46.20 7.72 16.78
C PHE A 15 44.98 6.79 16.85
N LEU A 16 44.58 6.30 18.03
CA LEU A 16 43.41 5.44 18.20
C LEU A 16 42.08 6.15 17.96
N VAL A 17 41.95 7.43 18.35
CA VAL A 17 40.73 8.23 18.11
C VAL A 17 40.68 8.77 16.67
N GLY A 18 41.84 9.05 16.05
CA GLY A 18 41.93 9.54 14.67
C GLY A 18 41.79 8.48 13.57
N PHE A 19 41.77 7.19 13.94
CA PHE A 19 41.74 6.07 13.00
C PHE A 19 40.39 5.33 13.05
N ILE A 20 39.28 6.05 12.87
CA ILE A 20 38.09 5.40 12.32
C ILE A 20 38.41 5.14 10.85
N PRO A 21 38.63 3.90 10.42
CA PRO A 21 38.96 3.62 9.04
C PRO A 21 37.80 4.12 8.18
N PRO A 22 38.02 4.92 7.13
CA PRO A 22 36.94 5.41 6.26
C PRO A 22 36.13 4.26 5.62
N THR A 23 36.63 3.03 5.67
CA THR A 23 35.93 1.80 5.30
C THR A 23 34.80 1.43 6.28
N VAL A 24 34.95 1.65 7.58
CA VAL A 24 33.92 1.38 8.60
C VAL A 24 32.79 2.41 8.48
N ALA A 25 33.14 3.70 8.39
CA ALA A 25 32.19 4.77 8.15
C ALA A 25 31.42 4.61 6.81
N LYS A 26 32.09 4.12 5.75
CA LYS A 26 31.42 3.78 4.48
C LYS A 26 30.52 2.55 4.58
N ALA A 27 30.89 1.56 5.38
CA ALA A 27 30.09 0.35 5.58
C ALA A 27 28.82 0.67 6.39
N GLU A 28 28.94 1.49 7.45
CA GLU A 28 27.81 2.01 8.23
C GLU A 28 26.89 2.86 7.37
N LEU A 29 27.42 3.84 6.61
CA LEU A 29 26.61 4.63 5.67
C LEU A 29 25.88 3.76 4.64
N LYS A 30 26.54 2.70 4.14
CA LYS A 30 25.92 1.78 3.17
C LYS A 30 24.81 0.96 3.82
N GLY A 31 24.99 0.52 5.06
CA GLY A 31 23.96 -0.17 5.85
C GLY A 31 22.76 0.73 6.14
N GLU A 32 23.00 1.99 6.53
CA GLU A 32 21.94 3.00 6.71
C GLU A 32 21.22 3.31 5.40
N LEU A 33 21.94 3.43 4.29
CA LEU A 33 21.35 3.67 2.97
C LEU A 33 20.49 2.49 2.50
N MET A 34 20.94 1.24 2.74
CA MET A 34 20.16 0.05 2.46
C MET A 34 18.89 -0.02 3.32
N THR A 35 19.02 0.24 4.63
CA THR A 35 17.88 0.28 5.56
C THR A 35 16.88 1.38 5.18
N CYS A 36 17.37 2.56 4.78
CA CYS A 36 16.55 3.65 4.27
C CYS A 36 15.86 3.27 2.95
N GLY A 37 16.55 2.58 2.06
CA GLY A 37 15.99 2.03 0.82
C GLY A 37 14.87 1.02 1.07
N ASP A 38 15.06 0.09 2.01
CA ASP A 38 14.05 -0.89 2.39
C ASP A 38 12.84 -0.23 3.05
N ASN A 39 13.05 0.75 3.93
CA ASN A 39 11.98 1.53 4.53
C ASN A 39 11.20 2.33 3.48
N LEU A 40 11.89 2.96 2.53
CA LEU A 40 11.27 3.69 1.44
C LEU A 40 10.45 2.76 0.55
N LYS A 41 10.96 1.58 0.22
CA LYS A 41 10.24 0.55 -0.52
C LYS A 41 8.97 0.11 0.21
N ASN A 42 9.06 -0.18 1.51
CA ASN A 42 7.90 -0.52 2.34
C ASN A 42 6.84 0.59 2.36
N VAL A 43 7.26 1.86 2.38
CA VAL A 43 6.33 3.00 2.30
C VAL A 43 5.65 3.07 0.94
N TYR A 44 6.38 2.87 -0.16
CA TYR A 44 5.81 2.84 -1.50
C TYR A 44 4.82 1.69 -1.69
N GLU A 45 5.14 0.49 -1.20
CA GLU A 45 4.22 -0.66 -1.25
C GLU A 45 2.93 -0.37 -0.46
N ARG A 46 3.05 0.22 0.75
CA ARG A 46 1.88 0.63 1.53
C ARG A 46 1.07 1.73 0.86
N LEU A 47 1.73 2.67 0.18
CA LEU A 47 1.07 3.75 -0.54
C LEU A 47 0.31 3.21 -1.76
N GLU A 48 0.90 2.27 -2.51
CA GLU A 48 0.27 1.62 -3.66
C GLU A 48 -1.01 0.87 -3.25
N ILE A 49 -0.94 0.14 -2.12
CA ILE A 49 -2.12 -0.52 -1.54
C ILE A 49 -3.17 0.52 -1.12
N ALA A 50 -2.78 1.57 -0.39
CA ALA A 50 -3.72 2.59 0.09
C ALA A 50 -4.40 3.35 -1.07
N GLU A 51 -3.65 3.67 -2.12
CA GLU A 51 -4.17 4.35 -3.31
C GLU A 51 -5.14 3.46 -4.08
N ALA A 52 -4.79 2.18 -4.29
CA ALA A 52 -5.68 1.21 -4.92
C ALA A 52 -6.97 1.01 -4.10
N TYR A 53 -6.84 0.95 -2.76
CA TYR A 53 -7.97 0.85 -1.84
C TYR A 53 -8.91 2.05 -1.97
N GLN A 54 -8.36 3.26 -1.89
CA GLN A 54 -9.15 4.49 -2.02
C GLN A 54 -9.83 4.58 -3.39
N ARG A 55 -9.12 4.30 -4.48
CA ARG A 55 -9.66 4.39 -5.84
C ARG A 55 -10.78 3.38 -6.06
N SER A 56 -10.57 2.13 -5.66
CA SER A 56 -11.58 1.08 -5.80
C SER A 56 -12.86 1.43 -5.02
N LEU A 57 -12.75 1.91 -3.77
CA LEU A 57 -13.89 2.37 -2.98
C LEU A 57 -14.65 3.53 -3.62
N LEU A 58 -13.94 4.55 -4.14
CA LEU A 58 -14.59 5.68 -4.80
C LEU A 58 -15.41 5.24 -6.01
N GLU A 59 -14.90 4.29 -6.78
CA GLU A 59 -15.61 3.71 -7.91
C GLU A 59 -16.86 2.93 -7.47
N PHE A 60 -16.75 2.08 -6.44
CA PHE A 60 -17.91 1.33 -5.93
C PHE A 60 -18.97 2.23 -5.28
N ILE A 61 -18.57 3.28 -4.57
CA ILE A 61 -19.49 4.31 -4.07
C ILE A 61 -20.17 5.05 -5.23
N GLY A 62 -19.41 5.36 -6.28
CA GLY A 62 -19.93 5.95 -7.51
C GLY A 62 -20.97 5.04 -8.19
N ALA A 63 -20.68 3.74 -8.28
CA ALA A 63 -21.58 2.74 -8.82
C ALA A 63 -22.89 2.65 -8.02
N TYR A 64 -22.81 2.65 -6.68
CA TYR A 64 -23.98 2.67 -5.81
C TYR A 64 -24.84 3.92 -6.02
N LYS A 65 -24.22 5.12 -6.05
CA LYS A 65 -24.94 6.39 -6.30
C LYS A 65 -25.63 6.41 -7.67
N ALA A 66 -24.96 5.90 -8.69
CA ALA A 66 -25.53 5.77 -10.03
C ALA A 66 -26.71 4.80 -10.04
N THR A 67 -26.61 3.69 -9.33
CA THR A 67 -27.70 2.70 -9.18
C THR A 67 -28.91 3.30 -8.47
N ALA A 68 -28.72 4.04 -7.37
CA ALA A 68 -29.79 4.75 -6.66
C ALA A 68 -30.49 5.80 -7.54
N SER A 69 -29.78 6.34 -8.54
CA SER A 69 -30.32 7.27 -9.54
C SER A 69 -30.87 6.56 -10.79
N LYS A 70 -30.95 5.22 -10.77
CA LYS A 70 -31.35 4.35 -11.90
C LYS A 70 -30.51 4.53 -13.18
N ASN A 71 -29.29 5.03 -13.03
CA ASN A 71 -28.33 5.16 -14.13
C ASN A 71 -27.42 3.93 -14.19
N TYR A 72 -27.98 2.83 -14.68
CA TYR A 72 -27.34 1.51 -14.63
C TYR A 72 -26.13 1.39 -15.56
N GLY A 73 -26.08 2.14 -16.68
CA GLY A 73 -24.91 2.18 -17.55
C GLY A 73 -23.69 2.75 -16.83
N ILE A 74 -23.84 3.90 -16.17
CA ILE A 74 -22.76 4.48 -15.35
C ILE A 74 -22.45 3.58 -14.15
N ALA A 75 -23.46 2.98 -13.52
CA ALA A 75 -23.21 2.07 -12.41
C ALA A 75 -22.33 0.88 -12.82
N GLN A 76 -22.61 0.29 -13.99
CA GLN A 76 -21.84 -0.82 -14.55
C GLN A 76 -20.40 -0.41 -14.86
N GLU A 77 -20.20 0.71 -15.56
CA GLU A 77 -18.87 1.23 -15.89
C GLU A 77 -18.02 1.48 -14.63
N ARG A 78 -18.63 2.11 -13.62
CA ARG A 78 -18.02 2.36 -12.31
C ARG A 78 -17.67 1.06 -11.59
N ALA A 79 -18.57 0.07 -11.58
CA ALA A 79 -18.29 -1.22 -10.94
C ALA A 79 -17.13 -1.95 -11.61
N ILE A 80 -17.08 -1.98 -12.95
CA ILE A 80 -15.96 -2.55 -13.71
C ILE A 80 -14.66 -1.84 -13.34
N SER A 81 -14.66 -0.50 -13.33
CA SER A 81 -13.51 0.31 -12.91
C SER A 81 -13.06 -0.04 -11.49
N GLY A 82 -13.99 -0.16 -10.54
CA GLY A 82 -13.70 -0.54 -9.16
C GLY A 82 -13.01 -1.90 -9.05
N PHE A 83 -13.48 -2.91 -9.77
CA PHE A 83 -12.85 -4.24 -9.83
C PHE A 83 -11.49 -4.22 -10.53
N ASP A 84 -11.29 -3.38 -11.54
CA ASP A 84 -9.99 -3.26 -12.20
C ASP A 84 -8.97 -2.58 -11.30
N MET A 85 -9.39 -1.56 -10.54
CA MET A 85 -8.56 -0.85 -9.57
C MET A 85 -8.24 -1.69 -8.33
N SER A 86 -9.05 -2.70 -8.00
CA SER A 86 -8.80 -3.58 -6.85
C SER A 86 -7.82 -4.72 -7.13
N LYS A 87 -7.40 -4.95 -8.38
CA LYS A 87 -6.45 -6.02 -8.73
C LYS A 87 -5.17 -6.03 -7.89
N PRO A 88 -4.52 -4.88 -7.56
CA PRO A 88 -3.38 -4.86 -6.66
C PRO A 88 -3.72 -5.33 -5.24
N LEU A 89 -4.92 -5.05 -4.75
CA LEU A 89 -5.41 -5.44 -3.41
C LEU A 89 -5.64 -6.95 -3.34
N VAL A 90 -6.20 -7.54 -4.40
CA VAL A 90 -6.34 -9.00 -4.52
C VAL A 90 -4.97 -9.67 -4.55
N LYS A 91 -4.01 -9.10 -5.28
CA LYS A 91 -2.62 -9.61 -5.30
C LYS A 91 -1.92 -9.49 -3.95
N ALA A 92 -2.27 -8.46 -3.17
CA ALA A 92 -1.78 -8.23 -1.81
C ALA A 92 -2.56 -9.04 -0.74
N ASP A 93 -3.46 -9.94 -1.16
CA ASP A 93 -4.25 -10.83 -0.30
C ASP A 93 -5.11 -10.08 0.73
N ILE A 94 -5.63 -8.91 0.34
CA ILE A 94 -6.56 -8.13 1.17
C ILE A 94 -7.94 -8.80 1.14
N SER A 95 -8.37 -9.31 2.30
CA SER A 95 -9.42 -10.32 2.43
C SER A 95 -10.72 -9.95 1.73
N GLU A 96 -11.18 -8.70 1.89
CA GLU A 96 -12.47 -8.23 1.42
C GLU A 96 -12.50 -8.19 -0.12
N PHE A 97 -11.36 -7.83 -0.74
CA PHE A 97 -11.24 -7.79 -2.19
C PHE A 97 -11.03 -9.17 -2.80
N VAL A 98 -10.36 -10.07 -2.09
CA VAL A 98 -10.21 -11.48 -2.50
C VAL A 98 -11.57 -12.18 -2.52
N GLU A 99 -12.40 -11.97 -1.50
CA GLU A 99 -13.75 -12.54 -1.42
C GLU A 99 -14.70 -11.97 -2.48
N LEU A 100 -14.56 -10.69 -2.83
CA LEU A 100 -15.43 -10.02 -3.80
C LEU A 100 -15.03 -10.25 -5.26
N ALA A 101 -13.75 -10.50 -5.55
CA ALA A 101 -13.26 -10.65 -6.92
C ALA A 101 -14.02 -11.71 -7.76
N PRO A 102 -14.38 -12.90 -7.23
CA PRO A 102 -15.16 -13.89 -7.97
C PRO A 102 -16.57 -13.42 -8.35
N ARG A 103 -17.13 -12.45 -7.61
CA ARG A 103 -18.49 -11.94 -7.84
C ARG A 103 -18.55 -10.85 -8.91
N ARG A 104 -17.42 -10.49 -9.53
CA ARG A 104 -17.34 -9.44 -10.55
C ARG A 104 -18.39 -9.60 -11.64
N ASP A 105 -18.43 -10.76 -12.29
CA ASP A 105 -19.30 -10.96 -13.46
C ASP A 105 -20.78 -11.03 -13.08
N GLU A 106 -21.10 -11.57 -11.90
CA GLU A 106 -22.44 -11.53 -11.30
C GLU A 106 -22.91 -10.09 -11.13
N ILE A 107 -22.12 -9.27 -10.43
CA ILE A 107 -22.46 -7.89 -10.08
C ILE A 107 -22.57 -7.03 -11.35
N VAL A 108 -21.62 -7.16 -12.27
CA VAL A 108 -21.65 -6.45 -13.55
C VAL A 108 -22.86 -6.87 -14.38
N SER A 109 -23.26 -8.15 -14.35
CA SER A 109 -24.45 -8.64 -15.05
C SER A 109 -25.75 -8.10 -14.45
N VAL A 110 -25.86 -8.06 -13.12
CA VAL A 110 -27.02 -7.47 -12.43
C VAL A 110 -27.17 -5.99 -12.80
N LEU A 111 -26.07 -5.24 -12.79
CA LEU A 111 -26.08 -3.83 -13.21
C LEU A 111 -26.43 -3.66 -14.69
N ALA A 112 -25.91 -4.53 -15.58
CA ALA A 112 -26.21 -4.48 -17.00
C ALA A 112 -27.69 -4.73 -17.33
N LYS A 113 -28.33 -5.66 -16.60
CA LYS A 113 -29.76 -5.93 -16.75
C LYS A 113 -30.61 -4.74 -16.30
N GLY A 114 -30.16 -4.06 -15.23
CA GLY A 114 -30.93 -3.00 -14.58
C GLY A 114 -32.20 -3.55 -13.92
N GLY A 115 -32.60 -2.95 -12.81
CA GLY A 115 -33.83 -3.38 -12.12
C GLY A 115 -33.73 -3.32 -10.60
N GLU A 116 -34.66 -3.99 -9.94
CA GLU A 116 -34.86 -3.95 -8.49
C GLU A 116 -33.70 -4.59 -7.71
N ASP A 117 -33.00 -5.54 -8.32
CA ASP A 117 -31.87 -6.24 -7.68
C ASP A 117 -30.57 -5.43 -7.66
N ALA A 118 -30.45 -4.41 -8.52
CA ALA A 118 -29.20 -3.68 -8.69
C ALA A 118 -28.76 -2.90 -7.44
N GLU A 119 -29.69 -2.18 -6.79
CA GLU A 119 -29.36 -1.41 -5.59
C GLU A 119 -29.02 -2.31 -4.39
N PRO A 120 -29.80 -3.38 -4.08
CA PRO A 120 -29.41 -4.36 -3.08
C PRO A 120 -28.04 -4.99 -3.33
N THR A 121 -27.74 -5.42 -4.56
CA THR A 121 -26.44 -6.02 -4.90
C THR A 121 -25.29 -5.05 -4.67
N MET A 122 -25.43 -3.78 -5.06
CA MET A 122 -24.40 -2.76 -4.81
C MET A 122 -24.23 -2.44 -3.34
N ARG A 123 -25.34 -2.43 -2.58
CA ARG A 123 -25.32 -2.23 -1.14
C ARG A 123 -24.58 -3.36 -0.42
N GLU A 124 -24.85 -4.61 -0.81
CA GLU A 124 -24.15 -5.79 -0.28
C GLU A 124 -22.65 -5.74 -0.60
N LEU A 125 -22.27 -5.36 -1.82
CA LEU A 125 -20.87 -5.18 -2.18
C LEU A 125 -20.19 -4.15 -1.26
N LEU A 126 -20.82 -2.99 -1.03
CA LEU A 126 -20.26 -1.97 -0.15
C LEU A 126 -20.14 -2.49 1.29
N PHE A 127 -21.14 -3.18 1.81
CA PHE A 127 -21.06 -3.78 3.14
C PHE A 127 -19.95 -4.84 3.25
N GLY A 128 -19.72 -5.63 2.21
CA GLY A 128 -18.60 -6.57 2.15
C GLY A 128 -17.24 -5.86 2.29
N LEU A 129 -17.09 -4.73 1.62
CA LEU A 129 -15.87 -3.90 1.69
C LEU A 129 -15.66 -3.20 3.04
N TYR A 130 -16.73 -2.96 3.81
CA TYR A 130 -16.66 -2.35 5.15
C TYR A 130 -16.56 -3.37 6.29
N ARG A 131 -16.71 -4.67 6.02
CA ARG A 131 -16.63 -5.73 7.04
C ARG A 131 -15.21 -6.13 7.44
N GLY A 132 -14.21 -5.66 6.69
CA GLY A 132 -12.79 -5.82 7.03
C GLY A 132 -12.38 -5.00 8.23
N GLU A 133 -12.82 -5.39 9.43
CA GLU A 133 -12.25 -5.00 10.72
C GLU A 133 -11.72 -6.24 11.45
#